data_AF-A0A452IHK8-F1
#
_entry.id   AF-A0A452IHK8-F1
#
_cell.length_a   1.000
_cell.length_b   1.000
_cell.length_c   1.000
_cell.angle_alpha   90.00
_cell.angle_beta   90.00
_cell.angle_gamma   90.00
#
_symmetry.space_group_name_H-M   'P 1'
#
loop_
_entity.id
_entity.type
_entity.pdbx_description
1 polymer ?
#
loop_
_entity_poly.entity_id
_entity_poly.type
_entity_poly.pdbx_seq_one_letter_code
_entity_poly.pdbx_strand_id
1 'polypeptide(L)'
;MYYRLQNFYQNHRRYVLSRSDAQLLGQDVNIQNSNCEPFTTYPNGTPVAPCGAIANSMFNDSIQLFYYLNSSTAIEVPLLKNGNSWWSDKNVKFRNPTSYNLSSAFAGTTRPPYWQKPAYLLDEEDERNNGYINDDFIIWMRVSAFPTFRNLYRRLSHTNQFADGLPAGNYTFHITYNFPVTKFKGQKQVVLSTITWSGGSNLFLGIAYTVSGAVIVLAGFIITAIHLKLRKKKTYFQR
;
A
#
# COMPACT_ATOMS: atom_id res chain seq x y z
N MET A 1 -6.04 0.27 -9.40
CA MET A 1 -4.80 -0.33 -9.94
C MET A 1 -3.77 -0.43 -8.83
N TYR A 2 -3.15 -1.60 -8.70
CA TYR A 2 -2.14 -1.90 -7.68
C TYR A 2 -0.86 -2.37 -8.36
N TYR A 3 0.29 -2.07 -7.78
CA TYR A 3 1.50 -2.83 -8.06
C TYR A 3 1.68 -3.89 -6.97
N ARG A 4 2.12 -5.08 -7.39
CA ARG A 4 2.38 -6.21 -6.52
C ARG A 4 3.86 -6.57 -6.60
N LEU A 5 4.48 -6.66 -5.43
CA LEU A 5 5.85 -7.10 -5.25
C LEU A 5 5.84 -8.48 -4.61
N GLN A 6 6.71 -9.35 -5.10
CA GLN A 6 6.94 -10.67 -4.52
C GLN A 6 8.40 -10.80 -4.09
N ASN A 7 8.61 -11.55 -3.01
CA ASN A 7 9.92 -11.78 -2.40
C ASN A 7 10.61 -10.49 -1.91
N PHE A 8 9.83 -9.51 -1.42
CA PHE A 8 10.35 -8.25 -0.86
C PHE A 8 9.93 -8.12 0.61
N TYR A 9 10.88 -8.33 1.52
CA TYR A 9 10.61 -8.47 2.97
C TYR A 9 10.60 -7.13 3.70
N GLN A 10 9.53 -6.34 3.54
CA GLN A 10 9.37 -5.11 4.32
C GLN A 10 9.25 -5.38 5.82
N ASN A 11 8.71 -6.53 6.21
CA ASN A 11 8.50 -6.92 7.60
C ASN A 11 9.79 -7.29 8.37
N HIS A 12 10.97 -7.22 7.76
CA HIS A 12 12.22 -7.46 8.45
C HIS A 12 12.47 -6.41 9.54
N ARG A 13 12.75 -6.84 10.79
CA ARG A 13 12.85 -5.94 11.96
C ARG A 13 13.70 -4.68 11.73
N ARG A 14 14.93 -4.85 11.19
CA ARG A 14 15.82 -3.70 10.93
C ARG A 14 15.28 -2.77 9.84
N TYR A 15 14.54 -3.31 8.87
CA TYR A 15 13.92 -2.51 7.81
C TYR A 15 12.78 -1.68 8.38
N VAL A 16 11.87 -2.31 9.14
CA VAL A 16 10.71 -1.62 9.76
C VAL A 16 11.13 -0.50 10.71
N LEU A 17 12.20 -0.71 11.47
CA LEU A 17 12.71 0.29 12.41
C LEU A 17 13.50 1.42 11.75
N SER A 18 13.95 1.23 10.50
CA SER A 18 14.82 2.19 9.80
C SER A 18 14.00 3.34 9.18
N ARG A 19 13.53 4.24 10.06
CA ARG A 19 12.86 5.50 9.75
C ARG A 19 12.88 6.45 10.96
N SER A 20 12.64 7.73 10.73
CA SER A 20 12.45 8.74 11.78
C SER A 20 11.04 9.32 11.72
N ASP A 21 10.17 8.93 12.65
CA ASP A 21 8.77 9.40 12.68
C ASP A 21 8.68 10.91 12.96
N ALA A 22 9.58 11.45 13.79
CA ALA A 22 9.65 12.90 14.05
C ALA A 22 10.06 13.69 12.79
N GLN A 23 11.00 13.17 11.99
CA GLN A 23 11.36 13.77 10.70
C GLN A 23 10.15 13.78 9.76
N LEU A 24 9.43 12.66 9.65
CA LEU A 24 8.26 12.52 8.77
C LEU A 24 7.06 13.37 9.20
N LEU A 25 7.06 13.85 10.45
CA LEU A 25 6.15 14.86 10.98
C LEU A 25 6.60 16.30 10.71
N GLY A 26 7.69 16.50 9.95
CA GLY A 26 8.23 17.81 9.60
C GLY A 26 8.95 18.52 10.74
N GLN A 27 9.32 17.79 11.80
CA GLN A 27 10.08 18.34 12.92
C GLN A 27 11.58 18.36 12.58
N ASP A 28 12.27 19.38 13.09
CA ASP A 28 13.73 19.39 13.05
C ASP A 28 14.29 18.35 14.02
N VAL A 29 15.13 17.46 13.52
CA VAL A 29 15.62 16.30 14.27
C VAL A 29 17.10 16.07 14.05
N ASN A 30 17.80 15.71 15.14
CA ASN A 30 19.16 15.20 15.02
C ASN A 30 19.13 13.78 14.47
N ILE A 31 19.36 13.64 13.17
CA ILE A 31 19.27 12.37 12.43
C ILE A 31 20.30 11.34 12.92
N GLN A 32 21.41 11.77 13.53
CA GLN A 32 22.44 10.85 14.06
C GLN A 32 21.91 9.97 15.20
N ASN A 33 20.95 10.45 15.99
CA ASN A 33 20.36 9.68 17.09
C ASN A 33 19.09 8.92 16.68
N SER A 34 18.80 8.83 15.38
CA SER A 34 17.62 8.17 14.85
C SER A 34 17.92 6.72 14.47
N ASN A 35 16.89 5.87 14.42
CA ASN A 35 17.01 4.48 14.00
C ASN A 35 17.24 4.30 12.47
N CYS A 36 17.56 5.37 11.75
CA CYS A 36 17.66 5.39 10.28
C CYS A 36 18.94 4.75 9.71
N GLU A 37 19.83 4.20 10.54
CA GLU A 37 21.07 3.59 10.05
C GLU A 37 20.82 2.49 9.00
N PRO A 38 21.68 2.38 7.97
CA PRO A 38 22.84 3.23 7.66
C PRO A 38 22.49 4.49 6.83
N PHE A 39 21.21 4.78 6.60
CA PHE A 39 20.74 5.84 5.70
C PHE A 39 20.43 7.15 6.45
N THR A 40 21.32 7.54 7.36
CA THR A 40 21.23 8.78 8.16
C THR A 40 21.88 9.96 7.44
N THR A 41 23.11 9.80 6.97
CA THR A 41 23.91 10.84 6.32
C THR A 41 24.69 10.28 5.14
N TYR A 42 25.01 11.14 4.18
CA TYR A 42 26.02 10.81 3.16
C TYR A 42 27.44 10.87 3.74
N PRO A 43 28.46 10.31 3.04
CA PRO A 43 29.86 10.37 3.48
C PRO A 43 30.40 11.80 3.69
N ASN A 44 29.80 12.80 3.03
CA ASN A 44 30.14 14.21 3.19
C ASN A 44 29.52 14.87 4.44
N GLY A 45 28.81 14.09 5.28
CA GLY A 45 28.13 14.58 6.48
C GLY A 45 26.74 15.18 6.25
N THR A 46 26.26 15.26 5.01
CA THR A 46 24.93 15.85 4.74
C THR A 46 23.79 14.92 5.19
N PRO A 47 22.80 15.42 5.94
CA PRO A 47 21.66 14.64 6.43
C PRO A 47 20.69 14.23 5.33
N VAL A 48 20.16 13.00 5.42
CA VAL A 48 19.22 12.46 4.43
C VAL A 48 17.75 12.79 4.77
N ALA A 49 17.13 13.49 3.83
CA ALA A 49 15.77 13.96 3.66
C ALA A 49 14.82 13.17 2.72
N PRO A 50 14.01 12.15 3.09
CA PRO A 50 13.83 11.43 4.37
C PRO A 50 14.86 10.32 4.64
N CYS A 51 15.20 10.07 5.90
CA CYS A 51 16.16 9.04 6.28
C CYS A 51 15.54 7.63 6.36
N GLY A 52 16.41 6.62 6.28
CA GLY A 52 16.05 5.23 6.56
C GLY A 52 15.82 4.33 5.35
N ALA A 53 15.85 3.01 5.60
CA ALA A 53 15.82 1.98 4.58
C ALA A 53 14.46 1.91 3.86
N ILE A 54 13.37 2.18 4.58
CA ILE A 54 12.01 2.16 4.01
C ILE A 54 11.94 3.22 2.92
N ALA A 55 12.25 4.47 3.24
CA ALA A 55 12.19 5.57 2.29
C ALA A 55 13.18 5.37 1.14
N ASN A 56 14.43 5.00 1.42
CA ASN A 56 15.44 4.81 0.38
C ASN A 56 15.04 3.77 -0.67
N SER A 57 14.27 2.74 -0.30
CA SER A 57 13.83 1.68 -1.22
C SER A 57 12.45 1.92 -1.84
N MET A 58 11.99 3.17 -1.93
CA MET A 58 10.71 3.54 -2.54
C MET A 58 10.54 2.98 -3.96
N PHE A 59 9.36 2.43 -4.22
CA PHE A 59 8.97 1.97 -5.55
C PHE A 59 8.89 3.16 -6.52
N ASN A 60 9.53 3.04 -7.69
CA ASN A 60 9.72 4.16 -8.63
C ASN A 60 9.48 3.80 -10.11
N ASP A 61 8.81 2.68 -10.41
CA ASP A 61 8.31 2.47 -11.77
C ASP A 61 7.13 3.41 -12.04
N SER A 62 7.01 3.91 -13.27
CA SER A 62 5.79 4.58 -13.73
C SER A 62 4.97 3.65 -14.60
N ILE A 63 3.69 3.51 -14.26
CA ILE A 63 2.75 2.65 -14.96
C ILE A 63 1.64 3.52 -15.57
N GLN A 64 1.46 3.41 -16.88
CA GLN A 64 0.38 4.04 -17.64
C GLN A 64 -0.50 2.95 -18.26
N LEU A 65 -1.79 3.24 -18.42
CA LEU A 65 -2.77 2.31 -18.95
C LEU A 65 -3.51 2.96 -20.13
N PHE A 66 -3.50 2.29 -21.27
CA PHE A 66 -4.17 2.72 -22.49
C PHE A 66 -5.28 1.75 -22.87
N TYR A 67 -6.42 2.29 -23.32
CA TYR A 67 -7.56 1.56 -23.83
C TYR A 67 -7.69 1.73 -25.35
N TYR A 68 -8.06 0.67 -26.05
CA TYR A 68 -8.29 0.68 -27.50
C TYR A 68 -9.74 0.35 -27.82
N LEU A 69 -10.50 1.34 -28.30
CA LEU A 69 -11.91 1.16 -28.67
C LEU A 69 -12.07 0.31 -29.95
N ASN A 70 -11.27 0.59 -30.99
CA ASN A 70 -11.31 -0.06 -32.31
C ASN A 70 -9.91 -0.42 -32.86
N SER A 71 -8.98 -0.84 -31.98
CA SER A 71 -7.60 -1.23 -32.32
C SER A 71 -6.71 -0.17 -33.01
N SER A 72 -7.18 1.07 -33.15
CA SER A 72 -6.50 2.14 -33.90
C SER A 72 -6.26 3.40 -33.07
N THR A 73 -7.19 3.76 -32.17
CA THR A 73 -7.06 4.91 -31.28
C THR A 73 -6.75 4.47 -29.85
N ALA A 74 -5.57 4.83 -29.37
CA ALA A 74 -5.17 4.64 -27.97
C ALA A 74 -5.71 5.80 -27.14
N ILE A 75 -6.53 5.50 -26.13
CA ILE A 75 -7.05 6.48 -25.18
C ILE A 75 -6.42 6.21 -23.83
N GLU A 76 -5.74 7.20 -23.27
CA GLU A 76 -5.19 7.09 -21.92
C GLU A 76 -6.33 6.96 -20.91
N VAL A 77 -6.23 5.94 -20.06
CA VAL A 77 -7.21 5.73 -18.99
C VAL A 77 -6.94 6.77 -17.90
N PRO A 78 -7.94 7.60 -17.51
CA PRO A 78 -7.75 8.65 -16.53
C PRO A 78 -7.59 8.02 -15.15
N LEU A 79 -6.38 8.10 -14.61
CA LEU A 79 -5.98 7.49 -13.35
C LEU A 79 -5.64 8.56 -12.33
N LEU A 80 -6.34 8.56 -11.20
CA LEU A 80 -6.15 9.50 -10.11
C LEU A 80 -4.82 9.25 -9.40
N LYS A 81 -3.94 10.27 -9.42
CA LYS A 81 -2.68 10.32 -8.67
C LYS A 81 -2.90 10.67 -7.20
N ASN A 82 -3.92 11.48 -6.92
CA ASN A 82 -4.20 12.04 -5.61
C ASN A 82 -5.40 11.36 -4.92
N GLY A 83 -5.45 11.51 -3.60
CA GLY A 83 -6.49 10.94 -2.74
C GLY A 83 -6.37 9.42 -2.63
N ASN A 84 -5.15 8.88 -2.72
CA ASN A 84 -4.91 7.43 -2.64
C ASN A 84 -4.44 6.98 -1.25
N SER A 85 -3.87 7.89 -0.47
CA SER A 85 -3.46 7.63 0.91
C SER A 85 -4.63 7.74 1.89
N TRP A 86 -4.45 7.17 3.09
CA TRP A 86 -5.45 7.28 4.16
C TRP A 86 -5.46 8.70 4.74
N TRP A 87 -6.66 9.18 5.08
CA TRP A 87 -6.82 10.53 5.62
C TRP A 87 -5.97 10.78 6.86
N SER A 88 -5.90 9.83 7.80
CA SER A 88 -5.07 9.95 9.01
C SER A 88 -3.58 10.03 8.69
N ASP A 89 -3.12 9.27 7.68
CA ASP A 89 -1.72 9.31 7.29
C ASP A 89 -1.39 10.68 6.70
N LYS A 90 -2.21 11.17 5.78
CA LYS A 90 -1.97 12.45 5.09
C LYS A 90 -2.13 13.68 5.98
N ASN A 91 -3.04 13.67 6.95
CA ASN A 91 -3.38 14.87 7.74
C ASN A 91 -2.80 14.88 9.15
N VAL A 92 -2.44 13.71 9.70
CA VAL A 92 -1.96 13.58 11.09
C VAL A 92 -0.54 13.04 11.13
N LYS A 93 -0.27 11.92 10.47
CA LYS A 93 0.98 11.16 10.64
C LYS A 93 2.16 11.71 9.84
N PHE A 94 1.90 12.26 8.65
CA PHE A 94 2.92 12.85 7.79
C PHE A 94 2.65 14.33 7.63
N ARG A 95 3.70 15.14 7.75
CA ARG A 95 3.62 16.59 7.57
C ARG A 95 4.91 17.10 6.98
N ASN A 96 4.81 18.08 6.08
CA ASN A 96 5.97 18.81 5.61
C ASN A 96 6.46 19.78 6.68
N PRO A 97 7.77 20.06 6.74
CA PRO A 97 8.29 21.14 7.59
C PRO A 97 7.63 22.47 7.26
N THR A 98 7.43 23.31 8.27
CA THR A 98 6.86 24.66 8.09
C THR A 98 7.89 25.58 7.45
N SER A 99 7.64 26.01 6.22
CA SER A 99 8.48 27.00 5.52
C SER A 99 7.65 27.80 4.51
N TYR A 100 8.27 28.86 3.97
CA TYR A 100 7.68 29.64 2.87
C TYR A 100 7.60 28.82 1.58
N ASN A 101 8.69 28.10 1.23
CA ASN A 101 8.78 27.24 0.06
C ASN A 101 9.26 25.84 0.43
N LEU A 102 8.73 24.81 -0.21
CA LEU A 102 9.11 23.44 0.08
C LEU A 102 10.60 23.17 -0.11
N SER A 103 11.20 23.69 -1.20
CA SER A 103 12.65 23.59 -1.43
C SER A 103 13.48 24.20 -0.29
N SER A 104 13.04 25.34 0.26
CA SER A 104 13.71 25.97 1.42
C SER A 104 13.54 25.17 2.71
N ALA A 105 12.43 24.45 2.88
CA ALA A 105 12.20 23.56 4.04
C ALA A 105 13.20 22.40 4.08
N PHE A 106 13.67 21.95 2.92
CA PHE A 106 14.64 20.87 2.78
C PHE A 106 16.07 21.36 2.59
N ALA A 107 16.34 22.67 2.74
CA ALA A 107 17.68 23.22 2.61
C ALA A 107 18.63 22.59 3.65
N GLY A 108 19.85 22.24 3.23
CA GLY A 108 20.82 21.55 4.08
C GLY A 108 20.60 20.03 4.22
N THR A 109 19.52 19.48 3.66
CA THR A 109 19.30 18.03 3.54
C THR A 109 19.52 17.55 2.11
N THR A 110 19.74 16.25 1.95
CA THR A 110 19.88 15.60 0.64
C THR A 110 18.87 14.47 0.47
N ARG A 111 18.57 14.12 -0.78
CA ARG A 111 17.68 13.00 -1.11
C ARG A 111 18.28 11.66 -0.68
N PRO A 112 17.48 10.60 -0.51
CA PRO A 112 17.99 9.24 -0.34
C PRO A 112 18.86 8.78 -1.53
N PRO A 113 19.83 7.87 -1.29
CA PRO A 113 20.73 7.34 -2.31
C PRO A 113 20.06 6.87 -3.61
N TYR A 114 18.97 6.10 -3.51
CA TYR A 114 18.30 5.52 -4.67
C TYR A 114 17.15 6.37 -5.24
N TRP A 115 16.93 7.57 -4.70
CA TRP A 115 15.95 8.48 -5.25
C TRP A 115 16.52 9.23 -6.45
N GLN A 116 15.74 9.41 -7.50
CA GLN A 116 16.15 10.22 -8.67
C GLN A 116 15.88 11.70 -8.43
N LYS A 117 14.79 12.01 -7.70
CA LYS A 117 14.32 13.35 -7.38
C LYS A 117 14.29 13.56 -5.86
N PRO A 118 14.46 14.79 -5.36
CA PRO A 118 14.31 15.08 -3.94
C PRO A 118 12.84 15.03 -3.50
N ALA A 119 12.61 14.95 -2.18
CA ALA A 119 11.26 14.80 -1.62
C ALA A 119 10.30 15.94 -2.00
N TYR A 120 10.82 17.16 -2.15
CA TYR A 120 10.01 18.32 -2.52
C TYR A 120 9.63 18.39 -4.01
N LEU A 121 10.10 17.45 -4.84
CA LEU A 121 9.85 17.40 -6.29
C LEU A 121 9.42 16.00 -6.73
N LEU A 122 8.60 15.33 -5.92
CA LEU A 122 8.05 14.01 -6.22
C LEU A 122 6.89 14.07 -7.22
N ASP A 123 6.16 15.18 -7.23
CA ASP A 123 5.04 15.49 -8.09
C ASP A 123 5.25 16.84 -8.78
N GLU A 124 5.49 16.84 -10.08
CA GLU A 124 5.69 18.08 -10.86
C GLU A 124 4.36 18.72 -11.28
N GLU A 125 3.26 17.98 -11.20
CA GLU A 125 1.93 18.45 -11.64
C GLU A 125 1.16 19.13 -10.50
N ASP A 126 1.38 18.69 -9.25
CA ASP A 126 0.67 19.21 -8.08
C ASP A 126 1.61 19.43 -6.89
N GLU A 127 1.87 20.69 -6.58
CA GLU A 127 2.67 21.11 -5.43
C GLU A 127 2.12 20.62 -4.09
N ARG A 128 0.80 20.41 -3.97
CA ARG A 128 0.15 19.93 -2.74
C ARG A 128 0.40 18.45 -2.49
N ASN A 129 0.91 17.73 -3.48
CA ASN A 129 1.26 16.31 -3.39
C ASN A 129 2.79 16.10 -3.31
N ASN A 130 3.54 17.09 -2.81
CA ASN A 130 4.99 17.00 -2.62
C ASN A 130 5.43 16.84 -1.16
N GLY A 131 6.68 16.44 -0.98
CA GLY A 131 7.29 16.23 0.34
C GLY A 131 6.85 14.93 0.99
N TYR A 132 6.75 14.93 2.31
CA TYR A 132 6.34 13.76 3.10
C TYR A 132 4.85 13.45 2.98
N ILE A 133 4.04 14.39 2.47
CA ILE A 133 2.60 14.21 2.25
C ILE A 133 2.24 13.65 0.86
N ASN A 134 3.25 13.34 0.04
CA ASN A 134 3.03 12.70 -1.26
C ASN A 134 2.33 11.35 -1.10
N ASP A 135 1.26 11.11 -1.86
CA ASP A 135 0.43 9.91 -1.69
C ASP A 135 1.19 8.60 -1.96
N ASP A 136 2.03 8.57 -3.01
CA ASP A 136 2.83 7.38 -3.35
C ASP A 136 3.87 7.08 -2.26
N PHE A 137 4.48 8.13 -1.73
CA PHE A 137 5.42 8.02 -0.61
C PHE A 137 4.72 7.49 0.65
N ILE A 138 3.57 8.06 1.04
CA ILE A 138 2.80 7.60 2.21
C ILE A 138 2.40 6.13 2.07
N ILE A 139 1.90 5.73 0.89
CA ILE A 139 1.50 4.35 0.62
C ILE A 139 2.71 3.41 0.76
N TRP A 140 3.88 3.81 0.27
CA TRP A 140 5.11 3.03 0.41
C TRP A 140 5.59 2.92 1.86
N MET A 141 5.53 4.01 2.62
CA MET A 141 5.96 4.05 4.02
C MET A 141 5.12 3.16 4.93
N ARG A 142 3.94 2.74 4.48
CA ARG A 142 3.15 1.70 5.14
C ARG A 142 3.72 0.31 4.82
N VAL A 143 4.58 -0.15 5.72
CA VAL A 143 5.20 -1.49 5.68
C VAL A 143 4.13 -2.59 5.61
N SER A 144 4.29 -3.48 4.64
CA SER A 144 3.48 -4.68 4.48
C SER A 144 3.90 -5.80 5.42
N ALA A 145 2.93 -6.55 5.94
CA ALA A 145 3.17 -7.65 6.88
C ALA A 145 3.79 -8.91 6.23
N PHE A 146 3.65 -9.06 4.91
CA PHE A 146 4.06 -10.24 4.15
C PHE A 146 5.06 -9.88 3.05
N PRO A 147 5.94 -10.81 2.64
CA PRO A 147 6.92 -10.58 1.58
C PRO A 147 6.32 -10.46 0.18
N THR A 148 5.07 -10.92 0.04
CA THR A 148 4.26 -10.74 -1.16
C THR A 148 3.10 -9.84 -0.80
N PHE A 149 3.07 -8.65 -1.37
CA PHE A 149 2.08 -7.63 -1.05
C PHE A 149 1.72 -6.83 -2.29
N ARG A 150 0.60 -6.10 -2.18
CA ARG A 150 0.16 -5.16 -3.20
C ARG A 150 -0.11 -3.82 -2.54
N ASN A 151 0.35 -2.76 -3.17
CA ASN A 151 0.10 -1.39 -2.75
C ASN A 151 -0.72 -0.68 -3.81
N LEU A 152 -1.60 0.23 -3.36
CA LEU A 152 -2.41 1.02 -4.26
C LEU A 152 -1.49 1.93 -5.07
N TYR A 153 -1.64 1.92 -6.39
CA TYR A 153 -0.91 2.83 -7.26
C TYR A 153 -1.85 3.97 -7.68
N ARG A 154 -2.92 3.65 -8.39
CA ARG A 154 -3.89 4.64 -8.87
C ARG A 154 -5.30 4.12 -8.78
N ARG A 155 -6.27 5.03 -8.65
CA ARG A 155 -7.71 4.73 -8.79
C ARG A 155 -8.21 5.23 -10.13
N LEU A 156 -9.21 4.55 -10.69
CA LEU A 156 -9.85 5.00 -11.92
C LEU A 156 -10.64 6.28 -11.63
N SER A 157 -10.49 7.29 -12.48
CA SER A 157 -11.41 8.43 -12.53
C SER A 157 -12.63 8.04 -13.35
N HIS A 158 -13.81 8.08 -12.73
CA HIS A 158 -15.07 7.73 -13.37
C HIS A 158 -15.57 8.90 -14.22
N THR A 159 -14.98 9.07 -15.40
CA THR A 159 -15.25 10.18 -16.32
C THR A 159 -15.37 9.69 -17.76
N ASN A 160 -16.24 10.32 -18.55
CA ASN A 160 -16.46 10.02 -19.97
C ASN A 160 -16.76 8.52 -20.20
N GLN A 161 -16.07 7.88 -21.14
CA GLN A 161 -16.22 6.45 -21.46
C GLN A 161 -15.87 5.49 -20.31
N PHE A 162 -15.30 6.01 -19.20
CA PHE A 162 -14.93 5.23 -18.03
C PHE A 162 -15.87 5.47 -16.83
N ALA A 163 -17.03 6.09 -17.05
CA ALA A 163 -18.01 6.38 -15.99
C ALA A 163 -18.42 5.11 -15.21
N ASP A 164 -18.64 4.00 -15.91
CA ASP A 164 -19.06 2.72 -15.30
C ASP A 164 -17.89 1.78 -14.99
N GLY A 165 -16.65 2.25 -15.13
CA GLY A 165 -15.45 1.44 -14.95
C GLY A 165 -14.64 1.26 -16.23
N LEU A 166 -13.86 0.18 -16.28
CA LEU A 166 -13.09 -0.16 -17.47
C LEU A 166 -13.98 -0.95 -18.44
N PRO A 167 -14.35 -0.40 -19.62
CA PRO A 167 -15.13 -1.14 -20.61
C PRO A 167 -14.38 -2.37 -21.13
N ALA A 168 -15.11 -3.36 -21.63
CA ALA A 168 -14.50 -4.51 -22.28
C ALA A 168 -13.71 -4.07 -23.53
N GLY A 169 -12.54 -4.67 -23.72
CA GLY A 169 -11.70 -4.41 -24.88
C GLY A 169 -10.22 -4.58 -24.58
N ASN A 170 -9.39 -4.10 -25.50
CA ASN A 170 -7.94 -4.27 -25.42
C ASN A 170 -7.32 -3.14 -24.61
N TYR A 171 -6.43 -3.54 -23.71
CA TYR A 171 -5.66 -2.61 -22.87
C TYR A 171 -4.17 -2.89 -23.03
N THR A 172 -3.37 -1.83 -22.93
CA THR A 172 -1.91 -1.95 -22.92
C THR A 172 -1.35 -1.18 -21.74
N PHE A 173 -0.44 -1.81 -21.02
CA PHE A 173 0.35 -1.16 -19.99
C PHE A 173 1.65 -0.64 -20.60
N HIS A 174 1.91 0.64 -20.42
CA HIS A 174 3.22 1.21 -20.70
C HIS A 174 3.93 1.42 -19.36
N ILE A 175 5.05 0.73 -19.16
CA ILE A 175 5.74 0.69 -17.88
C ILE A 175 7.19 1.15 -18.07
N THR A 176 7.56 2.24 -17.40
CA THR A 176 8.96 2.64 -17.28
C THR A 176 9.59 1.88 -16.12
N TYR A 177 10.52 1.00 -16.44
CA TYR A 177 11.07 0.02 -15.49
C TYR A 177 12.29 0.57 -14.75
N ASN A 178 12.09 1.11 -13.56
CA ASN A 178 13.13 1.75 -12.74
C ASN A 178 13.49 0.96 -11.47
N PHE A 179 12.62 0.05 -11.01
CA PHE A 179 12.77 -0.68 -9.77
C PHE A 179 13.29 -2.12 -10.01
N PRO A 180 14.61 -2.40 -9.83
CA PRO A 180 15.17 -3.71 -10.14
C PRO A 180 14.82 -4.75 -9.07
N VAL A 181 14.19 -5.86 -9.48
CA VAL A 181 13.83 -6.97 -8.56
C VAL A 181 14.65 -8.24 -8.76
N THR A 182 15.40 -8.34 -9.85
CA THR A 182 16.15 -9.55 -10.22
C THR A 182 17.25 -9.90 -9.22
N LYS A 183 17.89 -8.88 -8.60
CA LYS A 183 18.99 -9.05 -7.63
C LYS A 183 18.58 -9.89 -6.42
N PHE A 184 17.32 -9.83 -6.02
CA PHE A 184 16.77 -10.60 -4.89
C PHE A 184 15.76 -11.65 -5.35
N LYS A 185 15.80 -12.05 -6.64
CA LYS A 185 14.88 -13.04 -7.23
C LYS A 185 13.40 -12.69 -6.98
N GLY A 186 13.07 -11.40 -6.97
CA GLY A 186 11.71 -10.90 -6.80
C GLY A 186 10.93 -10.83 -8.12
N GLN A 187 9.63 -10.61 -8.01
CA GLN A 187 8.73 -10.41 -9.15
C GLN A 187 7.91 -9.14 -8.96
N LYS A 188 7.59 -8.47 -10.08
CA LYS A 188 6.69 -7.32 -10.15
C LYS A 188 5.48 -7.68 -10.99
N GLN A 189 4.30 -7.29 -10.54
CA GLN A 189 3.05 -7.49 -11.26
C GLN A 189 2.18 -6.24 -11.14
N VAL A 190 1.41 -5.93 -12.18
CA VAL A 190 0.35 -4.93 -12.13
C VAL A 190 -0.97 -5.66 -11.96
N VAL A 191 -1.80 -5.20 -11.02
CA VAL A 191 -3.08 -5.83 -10.68
C VAL A 191 -4.20 -4.80 -10.82
N LEU A 192 -5.15 -5.09 -11.70
CA LEU A 192 -6.44 -4.41 -11.75
C LEU A 192 -7.45 -5.20 -10.94
N SER A 193 -8.20 -4.51 -10.08
CA SER A 193 -9.21 -5.12 -9.22
C SER A 193 -10.26 -4.07 -8.90
N THR A 194 -11.51 -4.49 -8.88
CA THR A 194 -12.60 -3.77 -8.22
C THR A 194 -12.58 -4.09 -6.73
N ILE A 195 -13.24 -3.23 -5.95
CA ILE A 195 -13.43 -3.43 -4.51
C ILE A 195 -14.93 -3.52 -4.23
N THR A 196 -15.26 -4.34 -3.24
CA THR A 196 -16.58 -4.40 -2.62
C THR A 196 -16.48 -3.78 -1.22
N TRP A 197 -17.61 -3.68 -0.51
CA TRP A 197 -17.63 -3.16 0.86
C TRP A 197 -16.69 -3.94 1.81
N SER A 198 -16.50 -5.24 1.58
CA SER A 198 -15.60 -6.11 2.35
C SER A 198 -14.17 -6.16 1.80
N GLY A 199 -13.82 -5.25 0.89
CA GLY A 199 -12.50 -5.16 0.26
C GLY A 199 -12.42 -5.86 -1.10
N GLY A 200 -11.21 -6.27 -1.48
CA GLY A 200 -10.95 -6.97 -2.75
C GLY A 200 -11.40 -8.43 -2.71
N SER A 201 -11.35 -9.09 -3.87
CA SER A 201 -11.72 -10.51 -4.00
C SER A 201 -10.89 -11.40 -3.07
N ASN A 202 -11.56 -12.07 -2.13
CA ASN A 202 -11.00 -13.09 -1.25
C ASN A 202 -12.10 -14.03 -0.76
N LEU A 203 -11.98 -15.32 -1.10
CA LEU A 203 -12.97 -16.35 -0.74
C LEU A 203 -12.79 -16.91 0.68
N PHE A 204 -11.64 -16.66 1.32
CA PHE A 204 -11.29 -17.25 2.61
C PHE A 204 -12.35 -17.03 3.69
N LEU A 205 -12.84 -15.80 3.81
CA LEU A 205 -13.81 -15.45 4.85
C LEU A 205 -15.14 -16.19 4.63
N GLY A 206 -15.61 -16.28 3.38
CA GLY A 206 -16.82 -17.02 3.03
C GLY A 206 -16.71 -18.51 3.35
N ILE A 207 -15.57 -19.14 3.02
CA ILE A 207 -15.30 -20.53 3.36
C ILE A 207 -15.24 -20.71 4.88
N ALA A 208 -14.50 -19.86 5.59
CA ALA A 208 -14.32 -19.95 7.04
C ALA A 208 -15.66 -19.89 7.79
N TYR A 209 -16.55 -18.96 7.43
CA TYR A 209 -17.88 -18.86 8.04
C TYR A 209 -18.78 -20.05 7.66
N THR A 210 -18.75 -20.51 6.40
CA THR A 210 -19.56 -21.64 5.96
C THR A 210 -19.19 -22.92 6.70
N VAL A 211 -17.89 -23.21 6.82
CA VAL A 211 -17.39 -24.39 7.53
C VAL A 211 -17.68 -24.29 9.03
N SER A 212 -17.39 -23.14 9.65
CA SER A 212 -17.65 -22.95 11.09
C SER A 212 -19.13 -23.06 11.42
N GLY A 213 -20.00 -22.49 10.59
CA GLY A 213 -21.45 -22.61 10.72
C GLY A 213 -21.93 -24.06 10.62
N ALA A 214 -21.43 -24.82 9.64
CA ALA A 214 -21.77 -26.23 9.48
C ALA A 214 -21.36 -27.07 10.71
N VAL A 215 -20.18 -26.81 11.28
CA VAL A 215 -19.70 -27.49 12.49
C VAL A 215 -20.59 -27.17 13.70
N ILE A 216 -20.98 -25.90 13.89
CA ILE A 216 -21.85 -25.49 15.00
C ILE A 216 -23.24 -26.13 14.86
N VAL A 217 -23.82 -26.14 13.65
CA VAL A 217 -25.13 -26.77 13.39
C VAL A 217 -25.08 -28.27 13.68
N LEU A 218 -24.03 -28.96 13.23
CA LEU A 218 -23.84 -30.39 13.51
C LEU A 218 -23.73 -30.65 15.02
N ALA A 219 -22.95 -29.84 15.73
CA ALA A 219 -22.84 -29.94 17.19
C ALA A 219 -24.18 -29.70 17.89
N GLY A 220 -24.97 -28.72 17.42
CA GLY A 220 -26.31 -28.45 17.91
C GLY A 220 -27.25 -29.65 17.75
N PHE A 221 -27.24 -30.32 16.59
CA PHE A 221 -28.02 -31.54 16.37
C PHE A 221 -27.58 -32.68 17.29
N ILE A 222 -26.27 -32.88 17.48
CA ILE A 222 -25.73 -33.91 18.37
C ILE A 222 -26.18 -33.68 19.81
N ILE A 223 -26.02 -32.45 20.32
CA ILE A 223 -26.44 -32.08 21.69
C ILE A 223 -27.95 -32.27 21.86
N THR A 224 -28.74 -31.87 20.87
CA THR A 224 -30.21 -32.03 20.90
C THR A 224 -30.59 -33.52 20.92
N ALA A 225 -29.95 -34.35 20.10
CA ALA A 225 -30.18 -35.80 20.07
C ALA A 225 -29.83 -36.45 21.42
N ILE A 226 -28.71 -36.07 22.03
CA ILE A 226 -28.31 -36.53 23.37
C ILE A 226 -29.35 -36.10 24.41
N HIS A 227 -29.79 -34.85 24.40
CA HIS A 227 -30.78 -34.33 25.33
C HIS A 227 -32.11 -35.09 25.22
N LEU A 228 -32.62 -35.30 24.01
CA LEU A 228 -33.85 -36.06 23.78
C LEU A 228 -33.73 -37.52 24.25
N LYS A 229 -32.57 -38.16 24.05
CA LYS A 229 -32.31 -39.53 24.52
C LYS A 229 -32.29 -39.61 26.05
N LEU A 230 -31.65 -38.64 26.74
CA LEU A 230 -31.61 -38.59 28.19
C LEU A 230 -32.98 -38.26 28.81
N ARG A 231 -33.77 -37.37 28.18
CA ARG A 231 -35.14 -37.06 28.61
C ARG A 231 -36.05 -38.28 28.55
N LYS A 232 -36.01 -39.05 27.45
CA LYS A 232 -36.77 -40.31 27.33
C LYS A 232 -36.41 -41.32 28.43
N LYS A 233 -35.11 -41.47 28.76
CA LYS A 233 -34.67 -42.34 29.87
C LYS A 233 -35.25 -41.91 31.23
N LYS A 234 -35.27 -40.62 31.56
CA LYS A 234 -35.90 -40.13 32.80
C LYS A 234 -37.40 -40.45 32.89
N THR A 235 -38.11 -40.34 31.76
CA THR A 235 -39.56 -40.59 31.71
C THR A 235 -39.90 -42.07 31.88
N TYR A 236 -39.01 -42.97 31.47
CA TYR A 236 -39.18 -44.42 31.65
C TYR A 236 -38.95 -44.88 33.09
N PHE A 237 -38.06 -44.21 33.84
CA PHE A 237 -37.81 -44.52 35.26
C PHE A 237 -38.85 -43.94 36.22
N GLN A 238 -39.72 -43.03 35.76
CA GLN A 238 -40.80 -42.43 36.56
C GLN A 238 -42.18 -43.07 36.33
N ARG A 239 -42.28 -44.05 35.43
CA ARG A 239 -43.48 -44.87 35.20
C ARG A 239 -43.25 -46.27 35.76
#